data_AF-A0A0K9FDA4-F1
#
_entry.id   AF-A0A0K9FDA4-F1
#
_cell.length_a   1.000
_cell.length_b   1.000
_cell.length_c   1.000
_cell.angle_alpha   90.00
_cell.angle_beta   90.00
_cell.angle_gamma   90.00
#
_symmetry.space_group_name_H-M   'P 1'
#
loop_
_entity.id
_entity.type
_entity.pdbx_description
1 polymer ?
#
loop_
_entity_poly.entity_id
_entity_poly.type
_entity_poly.pdbx_seq_one_letter_code
_entity_poly.pdbx_strand_id
1 'polypeptide(L)'
;MKKKSCLLFVVLISLFLVGCETVTVDTIESKKPNAAEALRLDKQADIFQWEGNILETNIEWIDELELNENKYIGEIKFNSSKAKDFKNGTANLLPIGTKIYSVKERDDIFIVKYDNVVKRYLILSEG
;
A
#
# COMPACT_ATOMS: atom_id res chain seq x y z
N MET A 1 -18.78 59.84 25.29
CA MET A 1 -19.68 58.68 25.22
C MET A 1 -18.97 57.49 24.56
N LYS A 2 -18.93 56.36 25.28
CA LYS A 2 -18.93 54.96 24.78
C LYS A 2 -17.80 54.47 23.85
N LYS A 3 -16.51 54.71 24.18
CA LYS A 3 -15.37 53.93 23.62
C LYS A 3 -15.11 52.57 24.32
N LYS A 4 -16.05 52.11 25.15
CA LYS A 4 -15.95 50.84 25.89
C LYS A 4 -16.81 49.71 25.29
N SER A 5 -17.56 49.99 24.22
CA SER A 5 -18.56 49.04 23.70
C SER A 5 -18.01 48.05 22.67
N CYS A 6 -16.89 48.35 22.00
CA CYS A 6 -16.32 47.45 20.98
C CYS A 6 -15.50 46.31 21.60
N LEU A 7 -14.80 46.60 22.70
CA LEU A 7 -13.95 45.63 23.41
C LEU A 7 -14.77 44.58 24.18
N LEU A 8 -16.03 44.88 24.51
CA LEU A 8 -16.91 43.97 25.26
C LEU A 8 -17.54 42.89 24.37
N PHE A 9 -17.62 43.12 23.06
CA PHE A 9 -18.22 42.17 22.11
C PHE A 9 -17.23 41.07 21.69
N VAL A 10 -15.93 41.38 21.69
CA VAL A 10 -14.86 40.42 21.35
C VAL A 10 -14.64 39.39 22.46
N VAL A 11 -14.86 39.77 23.73
CA VAL A 11 -14.71 38.88 24.90
C VAL A 11 -15.87 37.88 25.04
N LEU A 12 -17.03 38.16 24.45
CA LEU A 12 -18.21 37.29 24.54
C LEU A 12 -18.17 36.10 23.55
N ILE A 13 -17.37 36.21 22.49
CA ILE A 13 -17.27 35.20 21.43
C ILE A 13 -16.24 34.10 21.76
N SER A 14 -15.29 34.37 22.67
CA SER A 14 -14.24 33.43 23.07
C SER A 14 -14.70 32.33 24.04
N LEU A 15 -15.97 32.34 24.48
CA LEU A 15 -16.52 31.36 25.44
C LEU A 15 -17.13 30.09 24.81
N PHE A 16 -17.11 29.96 23.47
CA PHE A 16 -17.75 28.83 22.77
C PHE A 16 -16.78 27.74 22.26
N LEU A 17 -15.51 27.74 22.68
CA LEU A 17 -14.49 26.78 22.18
C LEU A 17 -14.05 25.75 23.22
N VAL A 18 -14.99 25.14 23.97
CA VAL A 18 -14.67 23.91 24.71
C VAL A 18 -15.71 22.84 24.39
N GLY A 19 -15.31 21.95 23.49
CA GLY A 19 -16.02 20.75 23.11
C GLY A 19 -15.02 19.75 22.55
N CYS A 20 -14.10 19.27 23.37
CA CYS A 20 -13.38 18.04 23.07
C CYS A 20 -14.22 16.91 23.66
N GLU A 21 -15.19 16.40 22.88
CA GLU A 21 -15.72 15.08 23.17
C GLU A 21 -14.56 14.10 22.93
N THR A 22 -14.18 13.36 23.96
CA THR A 22 -13.39 12.15 23.79
C THR A 22 -14.31 11.14 23.11
N VAL A 23 -14.51 11.31 21.81
CA VAL A 23 -14.97 10.24 20.95
C VAL A 23 -13.92 9.16 21.15
N THR A 24 -14.32 8.05 21.78
CA THR A 24 -13.61 6.80 21.65
C THR A 24 -13.70 6.44 20.17
N VAL A 25 -12.80 7.02 19.39
CA VAL A 25 -12.57 6.61 18.02
C VAL A 25 -12.08 5.19 18.18
N ASP A 26 -12.93 4.23 17.82
CA ASP A 26 -12.47 2.90 17.49
C ASP A 26 -11.36 3.11 16.47
N THR A 27 -10.10 2.99 16.90
CA THR A 27 -8.96 3.02 16.00
C THR A 27 -9.14 1.83 15.09
N ILE A 28 -9.74 2.06 13.92
CA ILE A 28 -9.67 1.13 12.80
C ILE A 28 -8.18 1.10 12.46
N GLU A 29 -7.45 0.16 13.04
CA GLU A 29 -6.07 -0.11 12.66
C GLU A 29 -6.11 -0.44 11.17
N SER A 30 -5.50 0.43 10.36
CA SER A 30 -5.31 0.15 8.94
C SER A 30 -4.54 -1.16 8.81
N LYS A 31 -5.22 -2.17 8.25
CA LYS A 31 -4.65 -3.49 8.05
C LYS A 31 -4.01 -3.54 6.67
N LYS A 32 -2.89 -4.26 6.57
CA LYS A 32 -2.28 -4.52 5.27
C LYS A 32 -3.26 -5.24 4.34
N PRO A 33 -3.38 -4.80 3.07
CA PRO A 33 -4.15 -5.49 2.05
C PRO A 33 -3.80 -6.96 1.94
N ASN A 34 -4.83 -7.78 1.76
CA ASN A 34 -4.66 -9.18 1.37
C ASN A 34 -5.07 -9.42 -0.09
N ALA A 35 -4.75 -10.60 -0.61
CA ALA A 35 -5.03 -10.94 -2.01
C ALA A 35 -6.52 -10.87 -2.35
N ALA A 36 -7.42 -11.11 -1.37
CA ALA A 36 -8.86 -11.04 -1.61
C ALA A 36 -9.33 -9.60 -1.79
N GLU A 37 -8.77 -8.65 -1.05
CA GLU A 37 -9.05 -7.22 -1.21
C GLU A 37 -8.51 -6.71 -2.55
N ALA A 38 -7.25 -7.00 -2.88
CA ALA A 38 -6.65 -6.62 -4.15
C ALA A 38 -7.47 -7.13 -5.35
N LEU A 39 -7.80 -8.44 -5.36
CA LEU A 39 -8.58 -9.05 -6.44
C LEU A 39 -10.07 -8.66 -6.45
N ARG A 40 -10.59 -8.11 -5.35
CA ARG A 40 -11.94 -7.54 -5.29
C ARG A 40 -11.97 -6.16 -5.95
N LEU A 41 -10.93 -5.36 -5.74
CA LEU A 41 -10.80 -4.02 -6.33
C LEU A 41 -10.51 -4.12 -7.84
N ASP A 42 -9.54 -4.95 -8.22
CA ASP A 42 -9.27 -5.28 -9.61
C ASP A 42 -9.11 -6.80 -9.80
N LYS A 43 -10.07 -7.40 -10.50
CA LYS A 43 -10.08 -8.84 -10.81
C LYS A 43 -8.95 -9.27 -11.75
N GLN A 44 -8.35 -8.31 -12.46
CA GLN A 44 -7.25 -8.54 -13.40
C GLN A 44 -5.89 -8.11 -12.82
N ALA A 45 -5.86 -7.68 -11.56
CA ALA A 45 -4.62 -7.28 -10.88
C ALA A 45 -3.58 -8.40 -11.00
N ASP A 46 -2.38 -8.06 -11.46
CA ASP A 46 -1.24 -8.97 -11.49
C ASP A 46 -0.51 -8.84 -10.16
N ILE A 47 -0.70 -9.85 -9.30
CA ILE A 47 -0.23 -9.82 -7.91
C ILE A 47 0.56 -11.08 -7.54
N PHE A 48 1.48 -10.90 -6.58
CA PHE A 48 2.07 -12.02 -5.85
C PHE A 48 2.21 -11.69 -4.37
N GLN A 49 2.38 -12.72 -3.54
CA GLN A 49 2.64 -12.56 -2.12
C GLN A 49 4.10 -12.86 -1.78
N TRP A 50 4.73 -11.97 -1.01
CA TRP A 50 6.07 -12.17 -0.47
C TRP A 50 6.21 -11.56 0.91
N GLU A 51 6.80 -12.33 1.85
CA GLU A 51 6.94 -11.95 3.26
C GLU A 51 5.65 -11.41 3.90
N GLY A 52 4.51 -11.99 3.52
CA GLY A 52 3.18 -11.59 4.01
C GLY A 52 2.62 -10.31 3.38
N ASN A 53 3.35 -9.65 2.49
CA ASN A 53 2.88 -8.49 1.74
C ASN A 53 2.30 -8.94 0.39
N ILE A 54 1.24 -8.28 -0.05
CA ILE A 54 0.74 -8.39 -1.43
C ILE A 54 1.46 -7.33 -2.26
N LEU A 55 1.95 -7.74 -3.42
CA LEU A 55 2.64 -6.88 -4.35
C LEU A 55 1.92 -6.83 -5.68
N GLU A 56 1.84 -5.64 -6.29
CA GLU A 56 1.11 -5.38 -7.54
C GLU A 56 1.98 -4.62 -8.56
N THR A 57 1.78 -4.88 -9.84
CA THR A 57 2.49 -4.24 -10.97
C THR A 57 1.58 -3.31 -11.78
N ASN A 58 2.06 -2.79 -12.92
CA ASN A 58 1.35 -1.85 -13.80
C ASN A 58 1.00 -0.52 -13.11
N ILE A 59 1.90 -0.03 -12.26
CA ILE A 59 1.77 1.26 -11.57
C ILE A 59 2.65 2.27 -12.29
N GLU A 60 2.03 3.21 -13.01
CA GLU A 60 2.68 4.13 -13.95
C GLU A 60 3.93 4.84 -13.35
N TRP A 61 3.79 5.45 -12.18
CA TRP A 61 4.89 6.20 -11.56
C TRP A 61 6.09 5.33 -11.18
N ILE A 62 5.91 4.02 -11.01
CA ILE A 62 7.01 3.09 -10.68
C ILE A 62 7.83 2.77 -11.91
N ASP A 63 7.19 2.71 -13.07
CA ASP A 63 7.88 2.42 -14.33
C ASP A 63 8.76 3.57 -14.80
N GLU A 64 8.49 4.79 -14.31
CA GLU A 64 9.31 5.99 -14.52
C GLU A 64 10.54 6.04 -13.61
N LEU A 65 10.63 5.19 -12.57
CA LEU A 65 11.77 5.20 -11.65
C LEU A 65 13.00 4.50 -12.23
N GLU A 66 14.16 5.15 -12.07
CA GLU A 66 15.47 4.52 -12.23
C GLU A 66 15.78 3.66 -10.99
N LEU A 67 15.44 2.37 -11.06
CA LEU A 67 15.70 1.39 -10.00
C LEU A 67 16.76 0.38 -10.42
N ASN A 68 17.68 0.09 -9.51
CA ASN A 68 18.75 -0.87 -9.73
C ASN A 68 18.51 -2.14 -8.92
N GLU A 69 18.67 -3.30 -9.58
CA GLU A 69 18.66 -4.59 -8.90
C GLU A 69 19.72 -4.64 -7.78
N ASN A 70 19.33 -5.20 -6.63
CA ASN A 70 20.20 -5.35 -5.47
C ASN A 70 20.51 -6.82 -5.18
N LYS A 71 19.54 -7.58 -4.64
CA LYS A 71 19.74 -8.97 -4.23
C LYS A 71 18.65 -9.85 -4.80
N TYR A 72 19.05 -11.06 -5.22
CA TYR A 72 18.10 -12.14 -5.47
C TYR A 72 17.51 -12.59 -4.12
N ILE A 73 16.18 -12.55 -4.01
CA ILE A 73 15.48 -12.92 -2.77
C ILE A 73 14.68 -14.21 -2.89
N GLY A 74 14.35 -14.64 -4.11
CA GLY A 74 13.66 -15.90 -4.35
C GLY A 74 12.95 -15.95 -5.68
N GLU A 75 11.99 -16.87 -5.78
CA GLU A 75 11.24 -17.12 -7.01
C GLU A 75 9.78 -17.44 -6.70
N ILE A 76 8.93 -17.29 -7.71
CA ILE A 76 7.55 -17.76 -7.67
C ILE A 76 7.55 -19.30 -7.68
N LYS A 77 6.90 -19.88 -6.67
CA LYS A 77 6.83 -21.32 -6.43
C LYS A 77 5.46 -21.90 -6.71
N PHE A 78 4.42 -21.07 -6.67
CA PHE A 78 3.04 -21.51 -6.77
C PHE A 78 2.23 -20.54 -7.62
N ASN A 79 1.24 -21.07 -8.33
CA ASN A 79 0.23 -20.29 -9.03
C ASN A 79 -1.15 -20.55 -8.43
N SER A 80 -1.94 -19.51 -8.19
CA SER A 80 -3.33 -19.65 -7.78
C SER A 80 -4.17 -18.44 -8.19
N SER A 81 -5.38 -18.70 -8.66
CA SER A 81 -6.42 -17.69 -8.87
C SER A 81 -7.32 -17.49 -7.66
N LYS A 82 -7.20 -18.31 -6.62
CA LYS A 82 -8.00 -18.24 -5.40
C LYS A 82 -7.22 -17.49 -4.32
N ALA A 83 -7.71 -16.31 -3.95
CA ALA A 83 -7.09 -15.45 -2.94
C ALA A 83 -6.72 -16.17 -1.62
N LYS A 84 -7.57 -17.07 -1.15
CA LYS A 84 -7.34 -17.83 0.10
C LYS A 84 -6.14 -18.79 0.06
N ASP A 85 -5.67 -19.13 -1.15
CA ASP A 85 -4.54 -20.05 -1.34
C ASP A 85 -3.20 -19.29 -1.46
N PHE A 86 -3.23 -17.95 -1.39
CA PHE A 86 -2.02 -17.13 -1.41
C PHE A 86 -1.18 -17.34 -0.15
N LYS A 87 0.12 -17.53 -0.40
CA LYS A 87 1.20 -17.63 0.58
C LYS A 87 2.49 -17.13 -0.09
N ASN A 88 3.55 -16.91 0.68
CA ASN A 88 4.83 -16.43 0.14
C ASN A 88 5.30 -17.28 -1.06
N GLY A 89 5.57 -16.61 -2.18
CA GLY A 89 5.93 -17.24 -3.46
C GLY A 89 4.74 -17.67 -4.31
N THR A 90 3.51 -17.23 -4.00
CA THR A 90 2.31 -17.47 -4.82
C THR A 90 2.01 -16.24 -5.68
N ALA A 91 1.78 -16.45 -6.97
CA ALA A 91 1.26 -15.43 -7.88
C ALA A 91 -0.03 -15.89 -8.57
N ASN A 92 -0.87 -14.97 -9.04
CA ASN A 92 -2.00 -15.34 -9.91
C ASN A 92 -1.59 -15.41 -11.38
N LEU A 93 -0.72 -14.50 -11.85
CA LEU A 93 -0.35 -14.39 -13.26
C LEU A 93 1.12 -14.71 -13.58
N LEU A 94 2.06 -14.43 -12.66
CA LEU A 94 3.48 -14.74 -12.89
C LEU A 94 3.72 -16.25 -12.99
N PRO A 95 4.49 -16.74 -13.98
CA PRO A 95 4.83 -18.16 -14.08
C PRO A 95 5.70 -18.67 -12.92
N ILE A 96 5.61 -19.97 -12.62
CA ILE A 96 6.53 -20.65 -11.69
C ILE A 96 7.97 -20.53 -12.20
N GLY A 97 8.92 -20.26 -11.30
CA GLY A 97 10.34 -20.04 -11.60
C GLY A 97 10.67 -18.59 -11.97
N THR A 98 9.69 -17.69 -11.96
CA THR A 98 9.91 -16.25 -12.07
C THR A 98 10.78 -15.76 -10.92
N LYS A 99 11.89 -15.09 -11.22
CA LYS A 99 12.86 -14.62 -10.22
C LYS A 99 12.45 -13.27 -9.64
N ILE A 100 12.65 -13.10 -8.34
CA ILE A 100 12.31 -11.91 -7.57
C ILE A 100 13.60 -11.32 -6.99
N TYR A 101 13.74 -10.01 -7.15
CA TYR A 101 14.89 -9.25 -6.67
C TYR A 101 14.43 -8.03 -5.88
N SER A 102 15.16 -7.69 -4.82
CA SER A 102 15.04 -6.37 -4.19
C SER A 102 15.73 -5.30 -5.04
N VAL A 103 15.39 -4.03 -4.80
CA VAL A 103 16.07 -2.88 -5.41
C VAL A 103 16.96 -2.18 -4.40
N LYS A 104 17.86 -1.28 -4.86
CA LYS A 104 18.79 -0.56 -3.97
C LYS A 104 18.15 0.68 -3.35
N GLU A 105 17.24 1.29 -4.08
CA GLU A 105 16.71 2.63 -3.79
C GLU A 105 15.53 2.59 -2.82
N ARG A 106 14.81 1.46 -2.75
CA ARG A 106 13.53 1.34 -2.04
C ARG A 106 13.30 -0.09 -1.53
N ASP A 107 12.67 -0.21 -0.37
CA ASP A 107 12.34 -1.49 0.26
C ASP A 107 10.90 -1.97 -0.04
N ASP A 108 10.08 -1.10 -0.64
CA ASP A 108 8.68 -1.39 -1.01
C ASP A 108 8.49 -1.77 -2.48
N ILE A 109 9.58 -1.79 -3.28
CA ILE A 109 9.55 -2.14 -4.69
C ILE A 109 10.45 -3.34 -4.98
N PHE A 110 9.98 -4.23 -5.85
CA PHE A 110 10.66 -5.43 -6.27
C PHE A 110 10.76 -5.49 -7.79
N ILE A 111 11.89 -5.99 -8.28
CA ILE A 111 12.08 -6.29 -9.70
C ILE A 111 11.86 -7.78 -9.89
N VAL A 112 11.01 -8.11 -10.86
CA VAL A 112 10.63 -9.47 -11.21
C VAL A 112 11.08 -9.78 -12.63
N LYS A 113 11.70 -10.95 -12.83
CA LYS A 113 12.28 -11.35 -14.12
C LYS A 113 11.84 -12.75 -14.55
N TYR A 114 11.30 -12.85 -15.76
CA TYR A 114 10.94 -14.12 -16.41
C TYR A 114 11.06 -13.99 -17.93
N ASP A 115 11.75 -14.93 -18.58
CA ASP A 115 11.90 -14.98 -20.05
C ASP A 115 12.23 -13.62 -20.71
N ASN A 116 13.28 -12.95 -20.22
CA ASN A 116 13.72 -11.61 -20.65
C ASN A 116 12.71 -10.47 -20.39
N VAL A 117 11.54 -10.74 -19.82
CA VAL A 117 10.59 -9.73 -19.35
C VAL A 117 11.00 -9.28 -17.95
N VAL A 118 11.02 -7.96 -17.76
CA VAL A 118 11.27 -7.32 -16.47
C VAL A 118 10.03 -6.53 -16.08
N LYS A 119 9.51 -6.78 -14.89
CA LYS A 119 8.38 -6.04 -14.29
C LYS A 119 8.77 -5.50 -12.92
N ARG A 120 8.11 -4.41 -12.52
CA ARG A 120 8.26 -3.80 -11.19
C ARG A 120 6.98 -4.01 -10.39
N TYR A 121 7.11 -4.33 -9.11
CA TYR A 121 5.98 -4.58 -8.23
C TYR A 121 6.13 -3.77 -6.93
N LEU A 122 5.03 -3.15 -6.47
CA LEU A 122 4.95 -2.38 -5.23
C LEU A 122 4.24 -3.18 -4.14
N ILE A 123 4.69 -3.07 -2.90
CA ILE A 123 3.92 -3.50 -1.73
C ILE A 123 2.64 -2.66 -1.60
N LEU A 124 1.48 -3.32 -1.53
CA LEU A 124 0.22 -2.67 -1.18
C LEU A 124 0.19 -2.32 0.31
N SER A 125 0.01 -1.04 0.64
CA SER A 125 0.09 -0.53 2.01
C SER A 125 -1.26 -0.14 2.63
N GLU A 126 -2.31 0.09 1.84
CA GLU A 126 -3.62 0.57 2.32
C GLU A 126 -4.73 -0.41 1.95
N GLY A 127 -5.42 -0.94 2.96
CA GLY A 127 -6.51 -1.93 2.85
C GLY A 127 -7.70 -1.60 3.73
#